data_AF-A0A7N0TRA6-F1
#
_entry.id   AF-A0A7N0TRA6-F1
#
_cell.length_a   1.000
_cell.length_b   1.000
_cell.length_c   1.000
_cell.angle_alpha   90.00
_cell.angle_beta   90.00
_cell.angle_gamma   90.00
#
_symmetry.space_group_name_H-M   'P 1'
#
loop_
_entity.id
_entity.type
_entity.pdbx_description
1 polymer ?
#
loop_
_entity_poly.entity_id
_entity_poly.type
_entity_poly.pdbx_seq_one_letter_code
_entity_poly.pdbx_strand_id
1 'polypeptide(L)'
;MAASHLMNFFFLFLYIAKFNMMKSPEASGAKPSKIVFEESDESSSDEEADIQKELAEFTFEELQKARADGSHAIHLKSIQERKHSRANKNRPMEVTCKKPVSRYRETIQVPKKVVRDPRFESLCGTLVEDGFRKRYNFLFEDNLPAEKKELQKQLKKTKDPGITKQLKNRISWIVTDEVWIC
;
A
#
# COMPACT_ATOMS: atom_id res chain seq x y z
N MET A 1 -37.22 23.58 14.90
CA MET A 1 -37.00 22.13 15.14
C MET A 1 -35.77 21.57 14.39
N ALA A 2 -34.73 22.37 14.09
CA ALA A 2 -33.52 21.89 13.40
C ALA A 2 -32.26 21.84 14.29
N ALA A 3 -32.27 22.53 15.44
CA ALA A 3 -31.11 22.62 16.32
C ALA A 3 -30.95 21.40 17.26
N SER A 4 -32.04 20.75 17.66
CA SER A 4 -32.01 19.59 18.56
C SER A 4 -31.53 18.30 17.87
N HIS A 5 -31.73 18.18 16.55
CA HIS A 5 -31.34 16.99 15.80
C HIS A 5 -29.83 16.94 15.48
N LEU A 6 -29.23 18.12 15.28
CA LEU A 6 -27.78 18.24 15.05
C LEU A 6 -26.98 18.02 16.34
N MET A 7 -27.48 18.48 17.49
CA MET A 7 -26.82 18.26 18.78
C MET A 7 -26.84 16.78 19.21
N ASN A 8 -27.94 16.06 18.92
CA ASN A 8 -28.01 14.61 19.16
C ASN A 8 -27.07 13.82 18.24
N PHE A 9 -26.91 14.24 16.99
CA PHE A 9 -25.96 13.60 16.06
C PHE A 9 -24.50 13.82 16.49
N PHE A 10 -24.18 15.03 16.97
CA PHE A 10 -22.84 15.35 17.45
C PHE A 10 -22.49 14.60 18.74
N PHE A 11 -23.46 14.47 19.67
CA PHE A 11 -23.30 13.67 20.88
C PHE A 11 -23.14 12.17 20.58
N LEU A 12 -23.91 11.63 19.62
CA LEU A 12 -23.78 10.24 19.19
C LEU A 12 -22.43 9.98 18.50
N PHE A 13 -21.93 10.91 17.69
CA PHE A 13 -20.63 10.81 17.04
C PHE A 13 -19.47 10.86 18.06
N LEU A 14 -19.53 11.76 19.05
CA LEU A 14 -18.56 11.81 20.15
C LEU A 14 -18.63 10.57 21.04
N TYR A 15 -19.81 10.02 21.27
CA TYR A 15 -20.00 8.79 22.03
C TYR A 15 -19.41 7.57 21.31
N ILE A 16 -19.64 7.43 19.99
CA ILE A 16 -19.05 6.37 19.16
C ILE A 16 -17.52 6.52 19.05
N ALA A 17 -17.01 7.75 18.90
CA ALA A 17 -15.57 8.01 18.87
C ALA A 17 -14.90 7.69 20.21
N LYS A 18 -15.54 8.04 21.34
CA LYS A 18 -15.06 7.72 22.70
C LYS A 18 -15.16 6.22 23.01
N PHE A 19 -16.17 5.54 22.49
CA PHE A 19 -16.30 4.08 22.55
C PHE A 19 -15.19 3.35 21.78
N ASN A 20 -14.77 3.86 20.61
CA ASN A 20 -13.63 3.33 19.88
C ASN A 20 -12.27 3.66 20.53
N MET A 21 -12.14 4.80 21.21
CA MET A 21 -10.91 5.20 21.92
C MET A 21 -10.66 4.41 23.21
N MET A 22 -11.70 3.79 23.79
CA MET A 22 -11.61 2.93 24.98
C MET A 22 -11.45 1.45 24.63
N LYS A 23 -11.39 1.10 23.34
CA LYS A 23 -11.14 -0.26 22.88
C LYS A 23 -9.63 -0.51 22.84
N SER A 24 -9.03 -0.79 24.00
CA SER A 24 -7.72 -1.42 24.05
C SER A 24 -7.80 -2.81 23.41
N PRO A 25 -6.77 -3.28 22.71
CA PRO A 25 -6.68 -4.69 22.35
C PRO A 25 -6.60 -5.49 23.65
N GLU A 26 -7.60 -6.33 23.89
CA GLU A 26 -7.63 -7.23 25.03
C GLU A 26 -6.38 -8.12 25.02
N ALA A 27 -5.61 -8.02 26.10
CA ALA A 27 -4.58 -8.98 26.46
C ALA A 27 -5.25 -10.31 26.78
N SER A 28 -5.28 -11.23 25.81
CA SER A 28 -5.73 -12.59 26.03
C SER A 28 -4.62 -13.41 26.70
N GLY A 29 -4.73 -13.48 28.03
CA GLY A 29 -4.42 -14.65 28.85
C GLY A 29 -3.09 -15.35 28.59
N ALA A 30 -2.04 -14.89 29.26
CA ALA A 30 -0.89 -15.73 29.56
C ALA A 30 -1.36 -16.89 30.47
N LYS A 31 -1.57 -18.05 29.88
CA LYS A 31 -1.60 -19.33 30.61
C LYS A 31 -0.21 -19.51 31.24
N PRO A 32 -0.07 -20.02 32.47
CA PRO A 32 1.24 -20.40 32.98
C PRO A 32 1.73 -21.55 32.11
N SER A 33 2.60 -21.25 31.14
CA SER A 33 3.35 -22.27 30.44
C SER A 33 4.26 -22.89 31.48
N LYS A 34 3.91 -24.12 31.87
CA LYS A 34 4.74 -25.07 32.59
C LYS A 34 6.19 -24.90 32.11
N ILE A 35 7.01 -24.29 32.96
CA ILE A 35 8.47 -24.34 32.81
C ILE A 35 8.79 -25.82 32.98
N VAL A 36 9.07 -26.49 31.86
CA VAL A 36 9.81 -27.74 31.89
C VAL A 36 11.22 -27.31 32.24
N PHE A 37 11.53 -27.38 33.54
CA PHE A 37 12.89 -27.40 34.00
C PHE A 37 13.44 -28.74 33.50
N GLU A 38 14.22 -28.72 32.42
CA GLU A 38 15.14 -29.81 32.18
C GLU A 38 16.18 -29.72 33.30
N GLU A 39 15.96 -30.59 34.28
CA GLU A 39 16.87 -30.96 35.33
C GLU A 39 18.16 -31.48 34.68
N SER A 40 19.11 -30.57 34.47
CA SER A 40 20.49 -30.94 34.21
C SER A 40 21.11 -31.30 35.54
N ASP A 41 20.82 -32.51 36.00
CA ASP A 41 21.51 -33.16 37.11
C ASP A 41 22.93 -33.51 36.67
N GLU A 42 23.85 -32.59 36.91
CA GLU A 42 25.21 -32.92 37.34
C GLU A 42 25.64 -31.85 38.34
N SER A 43 25.05 -31.94 39.54
CA SER A 43 25.49 -31.23 40.73
C SER A 43 25.74 -32.26 41.83
N SER A 44 26.91 -32.17 42.46
CA SER A 44 27.34 -33.10 43.51
C SER A 44 26.33 -33.09 44.66
N SER A 45 25.79 -34.26 45.03
CA SER A 45 24.74 -34.44 46.05
C SER A 45 25.06 -33.79 47.41
N ASP A 46 26.33 -33.57 47.72
CA ASP A 46 26.78 -32.95 48.96
C ASP A 46 26.56 -31.43 48.96
N GLU A 47 26.70 -30.76 47.81
CA GLU A 47 26.57 -29.30 47.73
C GLU A 47 25.11 -28.84 47.90
N GLU A 48 24.14 -29.64 47.44
CA GLU A 48 22.72 -29.32 47.58
C GLU A 48 22.25 -29.38 49.05
N ALA A 49 22.80 -30.31 49.83
CA ALA A 49 22.48 -30.44 51.25
C ALA A 49 23.02 -29.27 52.07
N ASP A 50 24.23 -28.80 51.74
CA ASP A 50 24.84 -27.63 52.38
C ASP A 50 24.04 -26.36 52.07
N ILE A 51 23.60 -26.18 50.82
CA ILE A 51 22.76 -25.04 50.41
C ILE A 51 21.41 -25.03 51.16
N GLN A 52 20.77 -26.19 51.33
CA GLN A 52 19.50 -26.28 52.06
C GLN A 52 19.65 -25.93 53.53
N LYS A 53 20.76 -26.34 54.16
CA LYS A 53 21.06 -26.03 55.54
C LYS A 53 21.31 -24.53 55.74
N GLU A 54 22.04 -23.90 54.83
CA GLU A 54 22.27 -22.44 54.85
C GLU A 54 20.95 -21.67 54.68
N LEU A 55 20.09 -22.06 53.73
CA LEU A 55 18.79 -21.40 53.52
C LEU A 55 17.83 -21.54 54.72
N ALA A 56 17.92 -22.64 55.47
CA ALA A 56 17.11 -22.85 56.67
C ALA A 56 17.55 -21.95 57.84
N GLU A 57 18.81 -21.49 57.85
CA GLU A 57 19.35 -20.61 58.88
C GLU A 57 18.97 -19.13 58.67
N PHE A 58 18.67 -18.73 57.43
CA PHE A 58 18.23 -17.36 57.14
C PHE A 58 16.76 -17.12 57.52
N THR A 59 16.53 -16.01 58.23
CA THR A 59 15.18 -15.62 58.62
C THR A 59 14.38 -15.10 57.43
N PHE A 60 13.04 -15.22 57.50
CA PHE A 60 12.14 -14.76 56.44
C PHE A 60 12.31 -13.27 56.08
N GLU A 61 12.64 -12.44 57.07
CA GLU A 61 12.87 -11.01 56.88
C GLU A 61 14.12 -10.73 56.05
N GLU A 62 15.22 -11.45 56.31
CA GLU A 62 16.45 -11.36 55.51
C GLU A 62 16.24 -11.77 54.05
N LEU A 63 15.46 -12.83 53.82
CA LEU A 63 15.12 -13.28 52.45
C LEU A 63 14.30 -12.24 51.69
N GLN A 64 13.34 -11.60 52.36
CA GLN A 64 12.50 -10.57 51.73
C GLN A 64 13.31 -9.30 51.41
N LYS A 65 14.27 -8.95 52.26
CA LYS A 65 15.22 -7.84 52.04
C LYS A 65 16.16 -8.11 50.88
N ALA A 66 16.77 -9.30 50.80
CA ALA A 66 17.65 -9.69 49.70
C ALA A 66 16.94 -9.61 48.33
N ARG A 67 15.65 -9.94 48.29
CA ARG A 67 14.84 -9.79 47.07
C ARG A 67 14.53 -8.33 46.72
N ALA A 68 14.34 -7.48 47.73
CA ALA A 68 14.08 -6.05 47.54
C ALA A 68 15.32 -5.30 47.03
N ASP A 69 16.52 -5.72 47.46
CA ASP A 69 17.78 -5.08 47.10
C ASP A 69 18.15 -5.26 45.61
N GLY A 70 17.55 -6.24 44.91
CA GLY A 70 17.64 -6.40 43.45
C GLY A 70 19.04 -6.73 42.89
N SER A 71 20.04 -6.83 43.76
CA SER A 71 21.46 -7.02 43.43
C SER A 71 21.79 -8.48 43.06
N HIS A 72 20.95 -9.44 43.45
CA HIS A 72 21.07 -10.87 43.11
C HIS A 72 20.38 -11.24 41.78
N ALA A 73 20.01 -10.28 40.95
CA ALA A 73 19.54 -10.55 39.59
C ALA A 73 20.71 -11.08 38.75
N ILE A 74 20.82 -12.42 38.72
CA ILE A 74 21.57 -13.30 37.83
C ILE A 74 22.39 -12.54 36.79
N HIS A 75 23.71 -12.68 36.86
CA HIS A 75 24.68 -12.21 35.87
C HIS A 75 24.22 -12.61 34.45
N LEU A 76 23.42 -11.77 33.80
CA LEU A 76 22.89 -12.03 32.48
C LEU A 76 24.07 -11.88 31.53
N LYS A 77 24.76 -13.00 31.26
CA LYS A 77 25.81 -13.05 30.23
C LYS A 77 25.28 -12.31 29.03
N SER A 78 25.95 -11.20 28.65
CA SER A 78 25.61 -10.43 27.46
C SER A 78 25.42 -11.45 26.34
N ILE A 79 24.18 -11.59 25.82
CA ILE A 79 23.91 -12.45 24.69
C ILE A 79 24.66 -11.79 23.53
N GLN A 80 25.93 -12.15 23.40
CA GLN A 80 26.69 -11.85 22.21
C GLN A 80 25.86 -12.42 21.08
N GLU A 81 25.42 -11.57 20.16
CA GLU A 81 24.69 -11.98 18.97
C GLU A 81 25.60 -12.91 18.17
N ARG A 82 25.55 -14.21 18.51
CA ARG A 82 26.19 -15.25 17.71
C ARG A 82 25.56 -15.12 16.34
N LYS A 83 26.33 -14.68 15.35
CA LYS A 83 25.91 -14.66 13.95
C LYS A 83 25.46 -16.08 13.64
N HIS A 84 24.15 -16.27 13.44
CA HIS A 84 23.61 -17.59 13.16
C HIS A 84 24.11 -17.97 11.77
N SER A 85 25.17 -18.78 11.73
CA SER A 85 25.70 -19.31 10.48
C SER A 85 24.87 -20.52 10.07
N ARG A 86 24.70 -20.73 8.76
CA ARG A 86 24.02 -21.91 8.26
C ARG A 86 24.84 -23.15 8.64
N ALA A 87 24.20 -24.17 9.20
CA ALA A 87 24.86 -25.45 9.47
C ALA A 87 25.43 -26.12 8.20
N ASN A 88 24.84 -25.84 7.03
CA ASN A 88 25.33 -26.27 5.72
C ASN A 88 25.12 -25.15 4.68
N LYS A 89 26.06 -24.96 3.76
CA LYS A 89 26.04 -23.95 2.68
C LYS A 89 24.82 -24.09 1.76
N ASN A 90 24.33 -25.31 1.56
CA ASN A 90 23.22 -25.61 0.65
C ASN A 90 21.84 -25.63 1.33
N ARG A 91 21.73 -25.28 2.63
CA ARG A 91 20.45 -25.26 3.36
C ARG A 91 19.92 -23.82 3.50
N PRO A 92 18.63 -23.55 3.22
CA PRO A 92 18.01 -22.27 3.55
C PRO A 92 17.99 -22.06 5.07
N MET A 93 18.09 -20.81 5.50
CA MET A 93 18.11 -20.45 6.91
C MET A 93 16.76 -19.89 7.33
N GLU A 94 16.18 -20.47 8.38
CA GLU A 94 14.99 -19.92 9.01
C GLU A 94 15.36 -18.67 9.81
N VAL A 95 14.59 -17.60 9.64
CA VAL A 95 14.77 -16.33 10.34
C VAL A 95 13.53 -16.02 11.16
N THR A 96 13.72 -15.41 12.33
CA THR A 96 12.60 -15.04 13.19
C THR A 96 11.83 -13.88 12.57
N CYS A 97 10.50 -13.95 12.58
CA CYS A 97 9.61 -12.88 12.09
C CYS A 97 9.76 -11.55 12.87
N LYS A 98 10.37 -11.61 14.06
CA LYS A 98 10.67 -10.44 14.90
C LYS A 98 11.83 -9.59 14.37
N LYS A 99 12.64 -10.11 13.45
CA LYS A 99 13.74 -9.35 12.84
C LYS A 99 13.21 -8.56 11.65
N PRO A 100 13.22 -7.21 11.70
CA PRO A 100 12.78 -6.41 10.57
C PRO A 100 13.71 -6.64 9.37
N VAL A 101 13.14 -6.69 8.17
CA VAL A 101 13.92 -6.76 6.93
C VAL A 101 14.71 -5.45 6.78
N SER A 102 16.01 -5.54 6.47
CA SER A 102 16.84 -4.36 6.22
C SER A 102 16.30 -3.56 5.02
N ARG A 103 16.64 -2.26 4.96
CA ARG A 103 16.16 -1.34 3.90
C ARG A 103 16.22 -1.96 2.51
N TYR A 104 15.12 -1.81 1.76
CA TYR A 104 15.06 -2.20 0.35
C TYR A 104 16.13 -1.44 -0.43
N ARG A 105 16.82 -2.12 -1.37
CA ARG A 105 17.81 -1.49 -2.25
C ARG A 105 17.14 -0.37 -3.02
N GLU A 106 17.80 0.79 -3.13
CA GLU A 106 17.37 1.85 -4.02
C GLU A 106 17.51 1.36 -5.47
N THR A 107 16.40 0.96 -6.06
CA THR A 107 16.34 0.60 -7.47
C THR A 107 16.60 1.86 -8.28
N ILE A 108 17.78 1.97 -8.89
CA ILE A 108 18.06 3.01 -9.88
C ILE A 108 16.98 2.89 -10.96
N GLN A 109 16.09 3.88 -11.06
CA GLN A 109 15.05 3.89 -12.07
C GLN A 109 15.69 4.12 -13.43
N VAL A 110 16.08 3.03 -14.10
CA VAL A 110 16.50 3.08 -15.51
C VAL A 110 15.30 3.56 -16.30
N PRO A 111 15.44 4.58 -17.18
CA PRO A 111 14.36 5.00 -18.05
C PRO A 111 13.91 3.79 -18.87
N LYS A 112 12.68 3.34 -18.63
CA LYS A 112 12.11 2.17 -19.29
C LYS A 112 11.95 2.53 -20.76
N LYS A 113 12.57 1.74 -21.65
CA LYS A 113 12.32 1.82 -23.09
C LYS A 113 10.86 1.41 -23.33
N VAL A 114 10.00 2.40 -23.51
CA VAL A 114 8.61 2.14 -23.90
C VAL A 114 8.62 1.91 -25.40
N VAL A 115 8.27 0.69 -25.83
CA VAL A 115 8.01 0.43 -27.25
C VAL A 115 6.73 1.16 -27.61
N ARG A 116 6.88 2.30 -28.26
CA ARG A 116 5.76 3.07 -28.79
C ARG A 116 5.60 2.77 -30.27
N ASP A 117 4.36 2.83 -30.73
CA ASP A 117 4.06 2.70 -32.15
C ASP A 117 4.64 3.93 -32.87
N PRO A 118 5.54 3.75 -33.85
CA PRO A 118 6.22 4.85 -34.52
C PRO A 118 5.27 5.84 -35.20
N ARG A 119 4.02 5.44 -35.49
CA ARG A 119 2.99 6.33 -36.03
C ARG A 119 2.54 7.39 -35.03
N PHE A 120 2.60 7.07 -33.74
CA PHE A 120 2.15 7.92 -32.64
C PHE A 120 3.32 8.44 -31.80
N GLU A 121 4.54 8.38 -32.34
CA GLU A 121 5.72 8.91 -31.68
C GLU A 121 5.78 10.43 -31.88
N SER A 122 6.21 11.16 -30.85
CA SER A 122 6.41 12.63 -30.94
C SER A 122 7.46 13.03 -31.98
N LEU A 123 8.27 12.07 -32.44
CA LEU A 123 9.28 12.23 -33.48
C LEU A 123 8.73 11.95 -34.90
N CYS A 124 7.47 11.53 -35.05
CA CYS A 124 6.86 11.47 -36.37
C CYS A 124 6.71 12.91 -36.90
N GLY A 125 7.18 13.15 -38.12
CA GLY A 125 7.47 14.49 -38.63
C GLY A 125 6.28 15.46 -38.66
N THR A 126 6.58 16.75 -38.84
CA THR A 126 5.58 17.81 -38.94
C THR A 126 4.69 17.63 -40.18
N LEU A 127 3.38 17.86 -40.04
CA LEU A 127 2.47 17.82 -41.17
C LEU A 127 2.77 18.98 -42.14
N VAL A 128 2.97 18.65 -43.41
CA VAL A 128 3.07 19.63 -44.49
C VAL A 128 1.69 19.78 -45.14
N GLU A 129 0.98 20.84 -44.77
CA GLU A 129 -0.41 21.11 -45.17
C GLU A 129 -0.61 21.10 -46.69
N ASP A 130 0.26 21.79 -47.43
CA ASP A 130 0.18 21.86 -48.90
C ASP A 130 0.30 20.49 -49.56
N GLY A 131 1.22 19.66 -49.07
CA GLY A 131 1.42 18.31 -49.58
C GLY A 131 0.25 17.41 -49.23
N PHE A 132 -0.30 17.56 -48.03
CA PHE A 132 -1.48 16.83 -47.60
C PHE A 132 -2.69 17.17 -48.46
N ARG A 133 -2.96 18.47 -48.65
CA ARG A 133 -4.09 18.96 -49.45
C ARG A 133 -4.02 18.49 -50.89
N LYS A 134 -2.82 18.49 -51.50
CA LYS A 134 -2.61 17.96 -52.85
C LYS A 134 -2.83 16.44 -52.93
N ARG A 135 -2.32 15.66 -51.98
CA ARG A 135 -2.48 14.19 -51.97
C ARG A 135 -3.92 13.76 -51.75
N TYR A 136 -4.67 14.52 -50.96
CA TYR A 136 -6.05 14.21 -50.60
C TYR A 136 -7.06 15.18 -51.24
N ASN A 137 -6.74 15.72 -52.41
CA ASN A 137 -7.53 16.77 -53.05
C ASN A 137 -8.99 16.35 -53.31
N PHE A 138 -9.20 15.07 -53.65
CA PHE A 138 -10.52 14.47 -53.86
C PHE A 138 -11.45 14.55 -52.64
N LEU A 139 -10.91 14.66 -51.41
CA LEU A 139 -11.73 14.88 -50.22
C LEU A 139 -12.28 16.30 -50.20
N PHE A 140 -11.41 17.28 -50.46
CA PHE A 140 -11.73 18.70 -50.35
C PHE A 140 -12.54 19.24 -51.53
N GLU A 141 -12.25 18.77 -52.74
CA GLU A 141 -12.93 19.26 -53.96
C GLU A 141 -14.26 18.56 -54.23
N ASP A 142 -14.34 17.25 -53.98
CA ASP A 142 -15.50 16.45 -54.38
C ASP A 142 -16.33 15.95 -53.19
N ASN A 143 -15.74 15.15 -52.30
CA ASN A 143 -16.50 14.38 -51.31
C ASN A 143 -17.12 15.26 -50.21
N LEU A 144 -16.31 16.07 -49.50
CA LEU A 144 -16.79 16.94 -48.43
C LEU A 144 -17.86 17.95 -48.90
N PRO A 145 -17.69 18.65 -50.04
CA PRO A 145 -18.73 19.56 -50.50
C PRO A 145 -19.98 18.82 -50.99
N ALA A 146 -19.87 17.60 -51.54
CA ALA A 146 -21.02 16.78 -51.88
C ALA A 146 -21.80 16.35 -50.63
N GLU A 147 -21.13 15.79 -49.61
CA GLU A 147 -21.78 15.40 -48.35
C GLU A 147 -22.45 16.60 -47.67
N LYS A 148 -21.76 17.75 -47.63
CA LYS A 148 -22.33 18.99 -47.08
C LYS A 148 -23.61 19.41 -47.80
N LYS A 149 -23.64 19.35 -49.14
CA LYS A 149 -24.84 19.67 -49.93
C LYS A 149 -25.97 18.69 -49.66
N GLU A 150 -25.67 17.41 -49.51
CA GLU A 150 -26.67 16.39 -49.18
C GLU A 150 -27.28 16.59 -47.79
N LEU A 151 -26.45 16.85 -46.77
CA LEU A 151 -26.92 17.16 -45.42
C LEU A 151 -27.77 18.43 -45.38
N GLN A 152 -27.42 19.46 -46.14
CA GLN A 152 -28.25 20.66 -46.28
C GLN A 152 -29.60 20.37 -46.95
N LYS A 153 -29.64 19.50 -47.97
CA LYS A 153 -30.91 19.05 -48.58
C LYS A 153 -31.77 18.30 -47.56
N GLN A 154 -31.18 17.43 -46.75
CA GLN A 154 -31.89 16.71 -45.68
C GLN A 154 -32.41 17.65 -44.59
N LEU A 155 -31.64 18.69 -44.24
CA LEU A 155 -32.05 19.69 -43.25
C LEU A 155 -33.27 20.50 -43.70
N LYS A 156 -33.38 20.79 -45.01
CA LYS A 156 -34.55 21.48 -45.57
C LYS A 156 -35.81 20.62 -45.61
N LYS A 157 -35.65 19.29 -45.72
CA LYS A 157 -36.75 18.33 -45.81
C LYS A 157 -37.31 17.95 -44.43
N THR A 158 -36.43 17.83 -43.44
CA THR A 158 -36.80 17.37 -42.09
C THR A 158 -37.33 18.51 -41.24
N LYS A 159 -38.40 18.25 -40.47
CA LYS A 159 -39.00 19.20 -39.52
C LYS A 159 -38.75 18.80 -38.06
N ASP A 160 -38.23 17.60 -37.82
CA ASP A 160 -38.02 17.07 -36.47
C ASP A 160 -36.83 17.76 -35.78
N PRO A 161 -37.02 18.29 -34.57
CA PRO A 161 -35.97 19.05 -33.87
C PRO A 161 -34.75 18.19 -33.49
N GLY A 162 -34.96 16.90 -33.21
CA GLY A 162 -33.85 15.98 -32.89
C GLY A 162 -32.95 15.70 -34.09
N ILE A 163 -33.54 15.37 -35.23
CA ILE A 163 -32.82 15.04 -36.47
C ILE A 163 -32.14 16.29 -37.02
N THR A 164 -32.82 17.44 -37.00
CA THR A 164 -32.22 18.72 -37.45
C THR A 164 -30.99 19.09 -36.63
N LYS A 165 -30.98 18.84 -35.31
CA LYS A 165 -29.79 19.02 -34.46
C LYS A 165 -28.64 18.09 -34.87
N GLN A 166 -28.93 16.81 -35.12
CA GLN A 166 -27.93 15.85 -35.58
C GLN A 166 -27.33 16.23 -36.93
N LEU A 167 -28.16 16.64 -37.89
CA LEU A 167 -27.72 17.10 -39.22
C LEU A 167 -26.84 18.36 -39.11
N LYS A 168 -27.23 19.32 -38.27
CA LYS A 168 -26.43 20.52 -38.00
C LYS A 168 -25.07 20.17 -37.38
N ASN A 169 -25.04 19.26 -36.41
CA ASN A 169 -23.78 18.79 -35.82
C ASN A 169 -22.90 18.16 -36.89
N ARG A 170 -23.45 17.29 -37.75
CA ARG A 170 -22.68 16.63 -38.81
C ARG A 170 -22.11 17.61 -39.83
N ILE A 171 -22.86 18.64 -40.19
CA ILE A 171 -22.34 19.75 -41.00
C ILE A 171 -21.23 20.51 -40.27
N SER A 172 -21.30 20.69 -38.95
CA SER A 172 -20.24 21.37 -38.19
C SER A 172 -18.95 20.57 -38.19
N TRP A 173 -19.01 19.23 -38.05
CA TRP A 173 -17.82 18.36 -38.12
C TRP A 173 -17.08 18.54 -39.46
N ILE A 174 -17.81 18.49 -40.57
CA ILE A 174 -17.23 18.71 -41.91
C ILE A 174 -16.54 20.07 -42.04
N VAL A 175 -17.05 21.11 -41.36
CA VAL A 175 -16.45 22.46 -41.39
C VAL A 175 -15.26 22.59 -40.44
N THR A 176 -15.30 21.95 -39.27
CA THR A 176 -14.18 21.98 -38.31
C THR A 176 -13.00 21.12 -38.74
N ASP A 177 -13.24 20.07 -39.52
CA ASP A 177 -12.19 19.17 -40.00
C ASP A 177 -11.25 19.86 -41.00
N GLU A 178 -11.68 20.94 -41.66
CA GLU A 178 -10.77 21.80 -42.43
C GLU A 178 -9.74 22.52 -41.55
N VAL A 179 -10.00 22.65 -40.25
CA VAL A 179 -9.15 23.37 -39.28
C VAL A 179 -8.36 22.40 -38.39
N TRP A 180 -8.89 21.21 -38.10
CA TRP A 180 -8.27 20.22 -37.20
C TRP A 180 -7.34 19.22 -37.89
N ILE A 181 -7.36 19.15 -39.22
CA ILE A 181 -6.44 18.32 -40.00
C ILE A 181 -5.04 18.99 -40.08
N CYS A 182 -4.87 20.23 -39.63
CA CYS A 182 -3.59 20.91 -39.43
C CYS A 182 -3.22 20.97 -37.93
#